data_AF-A0A2V5W9M0-F1
#
_entry.id   AF-A0A2V5W9M0-F1
#
_cell.length_a   1.000
_cell.length_b   1.000
_cell.length_c   1.000
_cell.angle_alpha   90.00
_cell.angle_beta   90.00
_cell.angle_gamma   90.00
#
_symmetry.space_group_name_H-M   'P 1'
#
loop_
_entity.id
_entity.type
_entity.pdbx_description
1 polymer ?
#
loop_
_entity_poly.entity_id
_entity_poly.type
_entity_poly.pdbx_seq_one_letter_code
_entity_poly.pdbx_strand_id
1 'polypeptide(L)'
;TSALSAALGYVVLWIVLEAGKKVFGKKRIKLDGPTPFTWTRKGDDADFAVGEEQGLWSEYFSRETDQLILHCDEAIVGARNLGAADLRFHYDRVNLRDEQIALDTLDRISGVVRELEIPREAMGRGDLKFLACIGAFLGWRAVLFSVFAGSLVGSLVGLFTLLVGKRVWSAKLPFGPYLAFGALIWLFFGEPLVRWYTTLLNP
;
A
#
# COMPACT_ATOMS: atom_id res chain seq x y z
N THR A 1 -17.68 27.99 19.58
CA THR A 1 -17.29 27.74 18.17
C THR A 1 -16.15 26.73 18.06
N SER A 2 -15.19 26.71 18.99
CA SER A 2 -13.98 25.86 18.96
C SER A 2 -14.21 24.34 19.12
N ALA A 3 -15.20 23.91 19.92
CA ALA A 3 -15.51 22.49 20.10
C ALA A 3 -16.17 21.86 18.87
N LEU A 4 -17.00 22.64 18.16
CA LEU A 4 -17.69 22.20 16.95
C LEU A 4 -16.70 22.02 15.79
N SER A 5 -15.71 22.92 15.67
CA SER A 5 -14.63 22.80 14.69
C SER A 5 -13.70 21.62 14.97
N ALA A 6 -13.41 21.32 16.24
CA ALA A 6 -12.59 20.16 16.62
C ALA A 6 -13.31 18.84 16.31
N ALA A 7 -14.61 18.74 16.60
CA ALA A 7 -15.42 17.58 16.28
C ALA A 7 -15.52 17.36 14.76
N LEU A 8 -15.74 18.42 13.99
CA LEU A 8 -15.73 18.37 12.52
C LEU A 8 -14.38 17.93 11.97
N GLY A 9 -13.28 18.44 12.53
CA GLY A 9 -11.92 18.00 12.16
C GLY A 9 -11.71 16.51 12.39
N TYR A 10 -12.14 15.98 13.54
CA TYR A 10 -12.06 14.56 13.87
C TYR A 10 -12.88 13.69 12.92
N VAL A 11 -14.13 14.08 12.62
CA VAL A 11 -15.01 13.34 11.69
C VAL A 11 -14.41 13.30 10.28
N VAL A 12 -13.87 14.41 9.79
CA VAL A 12 -13.22 14.45 8.47
C VAL A 12 -11.97 13.58 8.45
N LEU A 13 -11.13 13.62 9.48
CA LEU A 13 -9.97 12.72 9.60
C LEU A 13 -10.39 11.25 9.57
N TRP A 14 -11.43 10.90 10.33
CA TRP A 14 -11.95 9.53 10.38
C TRP A 14 -12.45 9.07 8.99
N ILE A 15 -13.19 9.91 8.27
CA ILE A 15 -13.66 9.62 6.90
C ILE A 15 -12.49 9.42 5.95
N VAL A 16 -11.48 10.30 5.97
CA VAL A 16 -10.32 10.19 5.07
C VAL A 16 -9.52 8.91 5.36
N LEU A 17 -9.31 8.57 6.63
CA LEU A 17 -8.60 7.35 7.02
C LEU A 17 -9.35 6.10 6.57
N GLU A 18 -10.67 6.07 6.75
CA GLU A 18 -11.48 4.91 6.40
C GLU A 18 -11.65 4.75 4.89
N ALA A 19 -11.81 5.85 4.15
CA ALA A 19 -11.80 5.87 2.70
C ALA A 19 -10.46 5.40 2.14
N GLY A 20 -9.34 5.86 2.71
CA GLY A 20 -7.99 5.47 2.30
C GLY A 20 -7.76 3.96 2.43
N LYS A 21 -8.16 3.35 3.56
CA LYS A 21 -8.07 1.88 3.74
C LYS A 21 -8.85 1.12 2.66
N LYS A 22 -10.05 1.59 2.32
CA LYS A 22 -10.96 0.90 1.40
C LYS A 22 -10.56 1.04 -0.07
N VAL A 23 -10.02 2.19 -0.46
CA VAL A 23 -9.61 2.48 -1.85
C VAL A 23 -8.30 1.77 -2.22
N PHE A 24 -7.38 1.58 -1.27
CA PHE A 24 -6.02 1.14 -1.58
C PHE A 24 -5.66 -0.27 -1.11
N GLY A 25 -6.51 -0.92 -0.31
CA GLY A 25 -6.11 -2.11 0.45
C GLY A 25 -5.75 -3.37 -0.35
N LYS A 26 -6.16 -3.48 -1.63
CA LYS A 26 -5.92 -4.70 -2.43
C LYS A 26 -5.62 -4.36 -3.88
N LYS A 27 -4.55 -4.92 -4.44
CA LYS A 27 -4.25 -4.89 -5.88
C LYS A 27 -4.51 -6.27 -6.46
N ARG A 28 -5.52 -6.36 -7.34
CA ARG A 28 -5.76 -7.55 -8.15
C ARG A 28 -4.87 -7.49 -9.39
N ILE A 29 -4.10 -8.54 -9.61
CA ILE A 29 -3.26 -8.72 -10.81
C ILE A 29 -3.79 -9.96 -11.51
N LYS A 30 -4.43 -9.76 -12.65
CA LYS A 30 -4.76 -10.86 -13.57
C LYS A 30 -3.53 -11.16 -14.40
N LEU A 31 -3.13 -12.42 -14.44
CA LEU A 31 -2.00 -12.87 -15.23
C LEU A 31 -2.50 -13.19 -16.64
N ASP A 32 -1.67 -12.91 -17.65
CA ASP A 32 -2.01 -13.11 -19.06
C ASP A 32 -2.20 -14.59 -19.43
N GLY A 33 -1.75 -15.51 -18.56
CA GLY A 33 -1.96 -16.94 -18.69
C GLY A 33 -1.71 -17.72 -17.38
N PRO A 34 -1.98 -19.04 -17.37
CA PRO A 34 -1.73 -19.90 -16.21
C PRO A 34 -0.25 -19.87 -15.87
N THR A 35 0.10 -19.20 -14.77
CA THR A 35 1.49 -18.93 -14.41
C THR A 35 1.88 -19.83 -13.23
N PRO A 36 3.01 -20.56 -13.31
CA PRO A 36 3.45 -21.38 -12.19
C PRO A 36 3.88 -20.48 -11.02
N PHE A 37 3.48 -20.84 -9.81
CA PHE A 37 4.01 -20.23 -8.60
C PHE A 37 4.68 -21.29 -7.72
N THR A 38 5.67 -20.87 -6.94
CA THR A 38 6.33 -21.70 -5.94
C THR A 38 6.62 -20.88 -4.70
N TRP A 39 6.22 -21.40 -3.55
CA TRP A 39 6.62 -20.95 -2.23
C TRP A 39 7.51 -22.03 -1.61
N THR A 40 8.71 -21.67 -1.15
CA THR A 40 9.67 -22.62 -0.56
C THR A 40 10.26 -22.03 0.71
N ARG A 41 10.21 -22.80 1.80
CA ARG A 41 10.76 -22.37 3.09
C ARG A 41 12.28 -22.32 3.06
N LYS A 42 12.86 -21.26 3.62
CA LYS A 42 14.31 -21.07 3.78
C LYS A 42 14.63 -20.52 5.18
N GLY A 43 14.81 -21.44 6.13
CA GLY A 43 15.12 -21.07 7.53
C GLY A 43 13.97 -20.30 8.16
N ASP A 44 14.22 -19.04 8.53
CA ASP A 44 13.25 -18.16 9.19
C ASP A 44 12.37 -17.35 8.22
N ASP A 45 12.64 -17.40 6.92
CA ASP A 45 11.82 -16.76 5.86
C ASP A 45 11.50 -17.79 4.75
N ALA A 46 10.88 -17.35 3.67
CA ALA A 46 10.60 -18.18 2.51
C ALA A 46 10.85 -17.42 1.19
N ASP A 47 11.15 -18.17 0.14
CA ASP A 47 11.17 -17.64 -1.22
C ASP A 47 9.77 -17.80 -1.82
N PHE A 48 9.29 -16.75 -2.48
CA PHE A 48 8.07 -16.79 -3.27
C PHE A 48 8.35 -16.36 -4.70
N ALA A 49 8.03 -17.24 -5.64
CA ALA A 49 8.21 -17.02 -7.06
C ALA A 49 6.88 -17.19 -7.81
N VAL A 50 6.60 -16.29 -8.74
CA VAL A 50 5.44 -16.35 -9.65
C VAL A 50 5.97 -16.08 -11.06
N GLY A 51 5.98 -17.11 -11.90
CA GLY A 51 6.59 -17.03 -13.24
C GLY A 51 8.10 -16.78 -13.15
N GLU A 52 8.57 -15.70 -13.77
CA GLU A 52 9.98 -15.28 -13.73
C GLU A 52 10.31 -14.34 -12.57
N GLU A 53 9.30 -13.82 -11.86
CA GLU A 53 9.51 -12.94 -10.70
C GLU A 53 9.75 -13.77 -9.44
N GLN A 54 10.88 -13.54 -8.78
CA GLN A 54 11.23 -14.15 -7.49
C GLN A 54 11.50 -13.04 -6.47
N GLY A 55 10.92 -13.19 -5.27
CA GLY A 55 11.11 -12.28 -4.15
C GLY A 55 11.08 -13.01 -2.80
N LEU A 56 11.37 -12.26 -1.74
CA LEU A 56 11.25 -12.77 -0.38
C LEU A 56 9.78 -12.78 0.04
N TRP A 57 9.36 -13.81 0.76
CA TRP A 57 7.99 -13.95 1.24
C TRP A 57 7.58 -12.79 2.15
N SER A 58 8.48 -12.40 3.05
CA SER A 58 8.30 -11.25 3.94
C SER A 58 8.03 -9.92 3.21
N GLU A 59 8.47 -9.76 1.96
CA GLU A 59 8.25 -8.51 1.20
C GLU A 59 6.80 -8.29 0.79
N TYR A 60 6.00 -9.36 0.70
CA TYR A 60 4.59 -9.30 0.34
C TYR A 60 3.68 -8.90 1.52
N PHE A 61 4.18 -8.99 2.76
CA PHE A 61 3.40 -8.73 3.97
C PHE A 61 4.00 -7.58 4.78
N SER A 62 3.33 -6.43 4.73
CA SER A 62 3.73 -5.24 5.50
C SER A 62 3.01 -5.13 6.85
N ARG A 63 1.91 -5.88 7.02
CA ARG A 63 1.05 -5.89 8.21
C ARG A 63 0.66 -7.32 8.56
N GLU A 64 0.38 -7.56 9.83
CA GLU A 64 -0.13 -8.85 10.31
C GLU A 64 -1.50 -9.24 9.69
N THR A 65 -2.30 -8.25 9.30
CA THR A 65 -3.61 -8.44 8.66
C THR A 65 -3.54 -8.59 7.14
N ASP A 66 -2.36 -8.45 6.55
CA ASP A 66 -2.19 -8.54 5.10
C ASP A 66 -2.48 -9.98 4.65
N GLN A 67 -3.22 -10.09 3.55
CA GLN A 67 -3.62 -11.36 2.97
C GLN A 67 -3.26 -11.37 1.49
N LEU A 68 -2.48 -12.38 1.09
CA LEU A 68 -2.18 -12.68 -0.30
C LEU A 68 -3.13 -13.80 -0.76
N ILE A 69 -3.94 -13.54 -1.78
CA ILE A 69 -4.89 -14.53 -2.29
C ILE A 69 -4.40 -15.01 -3.66
N LEU A 70 -4.22 -16.32 -3.81
CA LEU A 70 -3.91 -16.96 -5.08
C LEU A 70 -5.14 -17.70 -5.57
N HIS A 71 -5.62 -17.34 -6.75
CA HIS A 71 -6.65 -18.09 -7.45
C HIS A 71 -5.99 -19.11 -8.35
N CYS A 72 -5.89 -20.34 -7.86
CA CYS A 72 -5.13 -21.40 -8.50
C CYS A 72 -6.02 -22.33 -9.32
N ASP A 73 -5.54 -22.69 -10.50
CA ASP A 73 -6.08 -23.80 -11.30
C ASP A 73 -5.65 -25.15 -10.77
N GLU A 74 -4.44 -25.18 -10.23
CA GLU A 74 -3.87 -26.32 -9.56
C GLU A 74 -3.04 -25.83 -8.38
N ALA A 75 -3.27 -26.40 -7.20
CA ALA A 75 -2.57 -26.08 -5.98
C ALA A 75 -2.10 -27.36 -5.30
N ILE A 76 -0.79 -27.42 -5.01
CA ILE A 76 -0.14 -28.51 -4.30
C ILE A 76 0.45 -27.93 -3.02
N VAL A 77 -0.06 -28.38 -1.88
CA VAL A 77 0.36 -27.92 -0.54
C VAL A 77 0.98 -29.12 0.18
N GLY A 78 2.31 -29.11 0.34
CA GLY A 78 3.04 -30.28 0.85
C GLY A 78 2.85 -31.50 -0.06
N ALA A 79 2.29 -32.58 0.49
CA ALA A 79 1.98 -33.81 -0.25
C ALA A 79 0.56 -33.87 -0.85
N ARG A 80 -0.29 -32.86 -0.59
CA ARG A 80 -1.69 -32.86 -1.02
C ARG A 80 -1.87 -32.07 -2.31
N ASN A 81 -2.42 -32.70 -3.34
CA ASN A 81 -2.91 -32.01 -4.53
C ASN A 81 -4.38 -31.62 -4.30
N LEU A 82 -4.66 -30.32 -4.31
CA LEU A 82 -5.99 -29.74 -4.08
C LEU A 82 -6.71 -29.43 -5.39
N GLY A 83 -6.05 -29.55 -6.55
CA GLY A 83 -6.59 -29.12 -7.84
C GLY A 83 -6.90 -27.62 -7.83
N ALA A 84 -8.02 -27.22 -8.42
CA ALA A 84 -8.45 -25.83 -8.47
C ALA A 84 -8.94 -25.35 -7.11
N ALA A 85 -8.18 -24.45 -6.48
CA ALA A 85 -8.44 -23.96 -5.14
C ALA A 85 -7.96 -22.51 -4.95
N ASP A 86 -8.68 -21.77 -4.10
CA ASP A 86 -8.26 -20.44 -3.67
C ASP A 86 -7.39 -20.58 -2.42
N LEU A 87 -6.11 -20.23 -2.53
CA LEU A 87 -5.18 -20.23 -1.39
C LEU A 87 -5.11 -18.83 -0.79
N ARG A 88 -5.46 -18.70 0.50
CA ARG A 88 -5.40 -17.42 1.22
C ARG A 88 -4.25 -17.43 2.20
N PHE A 89 -3.15 -16.81 1.82
CA PHE A 89 -1.95 -16.73 2.63
C PHE A 89 -1.98 -15.53 3.57
N HIS A 90 -1.57 -15.77 4.82
CA HIS A 90 -0.98 -14.78 5.70
C HIS A 90 0.52 -15.07 5.80
N TYR A 91 1.25 -14.21 6.50
CA TYR A 91 2.69 -14.38 6.71
C TYR A 91 3.08 -15.77 7.25
N ASP A 92 2.31 -16.31 8.19
CA ASP A 92 2.61 -17.51 8.97
C ASP A 92 1.71 -18.72 8.67
N ARG A 93 0.62 -18.55 7.90
CA ARG A 93 -0.33 -19.63 7.60
C ARG A 93 -1.01 -19.47 6.25
N VAL A 94 -1.45 -20.60 5.70
CA VAL A 94 -2.32 -20.65 4.54
C VAL A 94 -3.69 -21.17 4.97
N ASN A 95 -4.73 -20.42 4.61
CA ASN A 95 -6.12 -20.84 4.79
C ASN A 95 -6.64 -21.42 3.48
N LEU A 96 -7.11 -22.65 3.58
CA LEU A 96 -7.90 -23.36 2.59
C LEU A 96 -9.39 -23.13 2.91
N ARG A 97 -10.30 -23.61 2.05
CA ARG A 97 -11.75 -23.44 2.28
C ARG A 97 -12.22 -23.96 3.63
N ASP A 98 -11.68 -25.10 4.08
CA ASP A 98 -12.15 -25.81 5.27
C ASP A 98 -11.05 -26.03 6.33
N GLU A 99 -9.81 -25.60 6.07
CA GLU A 99 -8.66 -25.94 6.89
C GLU A 99 -7.63 -24.81 6.93
N GLN A 100 -6.97 -24.63 8.06
CA GLN A 100 -5.88 -23.68 8.24
C GLN A 100 -4.60 -24.45 8.53
N ILE A 101 -3.56 -24.19 7.73
CA ILE A 101 -2.28 -24.88 7.84
C ILE A 101 -1.19 -23.85 8.12
N ALA A 102 -0.38 -24.10 9.14
CA ALA A 102 0.77 -23.26 9.47
C ALA A 102 1.87 -23.46 8.42
N LEU A 103 2.38 -22.36 7.86
CA LEU A 103 3.45 -22.39 6.84
C LEU A 103 4.74 -23.00 7.40
N ASP A 104 4.96 -22.87 8.71
CA ASP A 104 6.09 -23.48 9.42
C ASP A 104 6.15 -25.00 9.33
N THR A 105 5.03 -25.66 9.05
CA THR A 105 4.93 -27.12 8.90
C THR A 105 5.14 -27.58 7.46
N LEU A 106 5.31 -26.65 6.51
CA LEU A 106 5.39 -26.91 5.09
C LEU A 106 6.77 -26.53 4.56
N ASP A 107 7.39 -27.45 3.81
CA ASP A 107 8.65 -27.14 3.13
C ASP A 107 8.42 -26.39 1.81
N ARG A 108 7.34 -26.73 1.10
CA ARG A 108 7.05 -26.23 -0.23
C ARG A 108 5.56 -26.23 -0.55
N ILE A 109 5.12 -25.20 -1.27
CA ILE A 109 3.80 -25.10 -1.90
C ILE A 109 4.04 -24.68 -3.35
N SER A 110 3.35 -25.31 -4.29
CA SER A 110 3.49 -24.97 -5.70
C SER A 110 2.18 -25.17 -6.44
N GLY A 111 2.03 -24.54 -7.59
CA GLY A 111 0.83 -24.69 -8.40
C GLY A 111 0.81 -23.75 -9.58
N VAL A 112 -0.35 -23.63 -10.19
CA VAL A 112 -0.61 -22.73 -11.32
C VAL A 112 -1.66 -21.73 -10.90
N VAL A 113 -1.30 -20.44 -10.94
CA VAL A 113 -2.16 -19.31 -10.55
C VAL A 113 -2.63 -18.54 -11.78
N ARG A 114 -3.89 -18.14 -11.78
CA ARG A 114 -4.49 -17.25 -12.82
C ARG A 114 -4.58 -15.81 -12.37
N GLU A 115 -4.92 -15.59 -11.11
CA GLU A 115 -5.11 -14.26 -10.53
C GLU A 115 -4.49 -14.21 -9.14
N LEU A 116 -3.83 -13.08 -8.87
CA LEU A 116 -3.11 -12.81 -7.64
C LEU A 116 -3.70 -11.54 -7.00
N GLU A 117 -4.13 -11.62 -5.74
CA GLU A 117 -4.51 -10.44 -4.96
C GLU A 117 -3.42 -10.13 -3.94
N ILE A 118 -2.60 -9.13 -4.22
CA ILE A 118 -1.54 -8.67 -3.30
C ILE A 118 -2.11 -7.55 -2.41
N PRO A 119 -1.86 -7.60 -1.09
CA PRO A 119 -2.16 -6.48 -0.21
C PRO A 119 -1.26 -5.30 -0.61
N ARG A 120 -1.87 -4.18 -0.98
CA ARG A 120 -1.12 -2.99 -1.43
C ARG A 120 -1.14 -1.94 -0.33
N GLU A 121 0.04 -1.50 0.09
CA GLU A 121 0.15 -0.23 0.78
C GLU A 121 0.24 0.89 -0.27
N ALA A 122 -0.73 1.80 -0.29
CA ALA A 122 -0.62 3.00 -1.11
C ALA A 122 0.28 4.08 -0.52
N MET A 123 0.55 3.99 0.78
CA MET A 123 1.29 5.00 1.54
C MET A 123 1.84 4.37 2.81
N GLY A 124 3.08 4.71 3.19
CA GLY A 124 3.69 4.15 4.39
C GLY A 124 2.88 4.51 5.64
N ARG A 125 2.79 3.61 6.63
CA ARG A 125 2.08 3.86 7.89
C ARG A 125 2.55 5.15 8.60
N GLY A 126 3.84 5.49 8.47
CA GLY A 126 4.40 6.74 9.00
C GLY A 126 3.80 7.98 8.32
N ASP A 127 3.68 7.96 7.00
CA ASP A 127 3.15 9.07 6.21
C ASP A 127 1.66 9.31 6.52
N LEU A 128 0.89 8.24 6.76
CA LEU A 128 -0.51 8.34 7.17
C LEU A 128 -0.66 9.01 8.55
N LYS A 129 0.17 8.63 9.53
CA LYS A 129 0.20 9.27 10.85
C LYS A 129 0.60 10.74 10.72
N PHE A 130 1.57 11.04 9.86
CA PHE A 130 2.01 12.40 9.62
C PHE A 130 0.91 13.27 8.98
N LEU A 131 0.18 12.73 8.00
CA LEU A 131 -1.01 13.37 7.44
C LEU A 131 -2.11 13.60 8.46
N ALA A 132 -2.33 12.62 9.35
CA ALA A 132 -3.31 12.77 10.43
C ALA A 132 -2.90 13.91 11.38
N CYS A 133 -1.61 14.03 11.73
CA CYS A 133 -1.09 15.17 12.49
C CYS A 133 -1.29 16.49 11.74
N ILE A 134 -0.94 16.55 10.45
CA ILE A 134 -1.17 17.75 9.61
C ILE A 134 -2.66 18.12 9.62
N GLY A 135 -3.56 17.15 9.46
CA GLY A 135 -5.00 17.37 9.49
C GLY A 135 -5.51 17.84 10.86
N ALA A 136 -4.94 17.33 11.95
CA ALA A 136 -5.30 17.71 13.30
C ALA A 136 -4.88 19.15 13.63
N PHE A 137 -3.68 19.58 13.19
CA PHE A 137 -3.14 20.90 13.52
C PHE A 137 -3.50 21.99 12.49
N LEU A 138 -3.48 21.67 11.19
CA LEU A 138 -3.60 22.62 10.08
C LEU A 138 -4.93 22.47 9.32
N GLY A 139 -5.72 21.45 9.64
CA GLY A 139 -7.02 21.17 9.02
C GLY A 139 -6.93 20.36 7.72
N TRP A 140 -8.09 19.91 7.24
CA TRP A 140 -8.21 19.03 6.06
C TRP A 140 -7.71 19.64 4.75
N ARG A 141 -7.80 20.97 4.60
CA ARG A 141 -7.28 21.69 3.43
C ARG A 141 -5.75 21.57 3.34
N ALA A 142 -5.07 21.60 4.49
CA ALA A 142 -3.63 21.39 4.59
C ALA A 142 -3.22 19.99 4.14
N VAL A 143 -4.01 18.97 4.53
CA VAL A 143 -3.79 17.57 4.13
C VAL A 143 -3.81 17.44 2.61
N LEU A 144 -4.85 17.95 1.96
CA LEU A 144 -4.98 17.88 0.51
C LEU A 144 -3.83 18.61 -0.21
N PHE A 145 -3.51 19.82 0.25
CA PHE A 145 -2.40 20.57 -0.32
C PHE A 145 -1.06 19.87 -0.10
N SER A 146 -0.80 19.33 1.09
CA SER A 146 0.47 18.67 1.41
C SER A 146 0.69 17.41 0.58
N VAL A 147 -0.37 16.63 0.34
CA VAL A 147 -0.32 15.48 -0.56
C VAL A 147 -0.05 15.93 -1.99
N PHE A 148 -0.77 16.95 -2.46
CA PHE A 148 -0.60 17.48 -3.81
C PHE A 148 0.82 18.03 -4.03
N ALA A 149 1.26 18.97 -3.20
CA ALA A 149 2.58 19.58 -3.27
C ALA A 149 3.69 18.52 -3.07
N GLY A 150 3.51 17.59 -2.13
CA GLY A 150 4.45 16.50 -1.91
C GLY A 150 4.59 15.59 -3.13
N SER A 151 3.47 15.23 -3.76
CA SER A 151 3.47 14.42 -4.99
C SER A 151 4.11 15.15 -6.18
N LEU A 152 3.87 16.46 -6.31
CA LEU A 152 4.45 17.29 -7.36
C LEU A 152 5.98 17.38 -7.21
N VAL A 153 6.46 17.67 -6.00
CA VAL A 153 7.90 17.75 -5.71
C VAL A 153 8.55 16.37 -5.88
N GLY A 154 7.93 15.32 -5.34
CA GLY A 154 8.43 13.94 -5.48
C GLY A 154 8.51 13.50 -6.94
N SER A 155 7.51 13.84 -7.76
CA SER A 155 7.51 13.54 -9.20
C SER A 155 8.60 14.31 -9.95
N LEU A 156 8.82 15.60 -9.62
CA LEU A 156 9.88 16.40 -10.23
C LEU A 156 11.26 15.86 -9.89
N VAL A 157 11.50 15.50 -8.63
CA VAL A 157 12.75 14.89 -8.19
C VAL A 157 12.95 13.53 -8.86
N GLY A 158 11.91 12.69 -8.90
CA GLY A 158 11.94 11.40 -9.59
C GLY A 158 12.30 11.55 -11.08
N LEU A 159 11.66 12.47 -11.78
CA LEU A 159 11.95 12.78 -13.17
C LEU A 159 13.40 13.26 -13.35
N PHE A 160 13.88 14.14 -12.47
CA PHE A 160 15.26 14.62 -12.50
C PHE A 160 16.27 13.49 -12.30
N THR A 161 16.04 12.58 -11.35
CA THR A 161 16.93 11.43 -11.13
C THR A 161 16.99 10.48 -12.33
N LEU A 162 15.86 10.32 -13.04
CA LEU A 162 15.78 9.53 -14.27
C LEU A 162 16.60 10.16 -15.39
N LEU A 163 16.56 11.48 -15.54
CA LEU A 163 17.36 12.23 -16.52
C LEU A 163 18.86 12.18 -16.24
N VAL A 164 19.27 12.15 -14.96
CA VAL A 164 20.68 12.08 -14.54
C VAL A 164 21.25 10.64 -14.64
N GLY A 165 20.47 9.67 -15.12
CA GLY A 165 20.93 8.30 -15.36
C GLY A 165 21.15 7.46 -14.09
N LYS A 166 20.84 8.00 -12.91
CA LYS A 166 20.73 7.20 -11.68
C LYS A 166 19.41 6.46 -11.70
N ARG A 167 19.42 5.30 -12.36
CA ARG A 167 18.27 4.41 -12.53
C ARG A 167 17.93 3.74 -11.21
N VAL A 168 17.34 4.49 -10.28
CA VAL A 168 16.70 3.90 -9.11
C VAL A 168 15.26 3.53 -9.49
N TRP A 169 15.14 2.59 -10.42
CA TRP A 169 13.90 1.87 -10.61
C TRP A 169 13.62 1.15 -9.29
N SER A 170 12.49 1.47 -8.65
CA SER A 170 12.01 0.81 -7.44
C SER A 170 12.58 1.23 -6.07
N ALA A 171 13.32 2.34 -5.92
CA ALA A 171 13.41 2.92 -4.58
C ALA A 171 12.05 3.52 -4.24
N LYS A 172 11.39 2.97 -3.22
CA LYS A 172 10.27 3.63 -2.55
C LYS A 172 10.72 5.05 -2.19
N LEU A 173 10.33 6.04 -3.00
CA LEU A 173 10.60 7.44 -2.70
C LEU A 173 9.93 7.74 -1.35
N PRO A 174 10.68 8.14 -0.31
CA PRO A 174 10.09 8.39 0.99
C PRO A 174 9.13 9.57 0.85
N PHE A 175 7.83 9.29 1.01
CA PHE A 175 6.79 10.30 0.80
C PHE A 175 6.80 11.33 1.93
N GLY A 176 7.13 10.91 3.15
CA GLY A 176 7.16 11.72 4.37
C GLY A 176 7.88 13.08 4.24
N PRO A 177 9.15 13.15 3.80
CA PRO A 177 9.85 14.43 3.62
C PRO A 177 9.14 15.40 2.67
N TYR A 178 8.58 14.91 1.57
CA TYR A 178 7.86 15.75 0.60
C TYR A 178 6.53 16.26 1.16
N LEU A 179 5.83 15.43 1.95
CA LEU A 179 4.62 15.86 2.67
C LEU A 179 4.94 16.92 3.72
N ALA A 180 6.07 16.77 4.44
CA ALA A 180 6.49 17.74 5.45
C ALA A 180 6.79 19.09 4.82
N PHE A 181 7.43 19.08 3.64
CA PHE A 181 7.64 20.27 2.86
C PHE A 181 6.33 20.93 2.41
N GLY A 182 5.37 20.14 1.91
CA GLY A 182 4.03 20.63 1.56
C GLY A 182 3.29 21.24 2.76
N ALA A 183 3.39 20.62 3.93
CA ALA A 183 2.79 21.11 5.16
C ALA A 183 3.45 22.40 5.66
N LEU A 184 4.78 22.53 5.52
CA LEU A 184 5.50 23.76 5.82
C LEU A 184 5.05 24.90 4.90
N ILE A 185 4.93 24.65 3.60
CA ILE A 185 4.40 25.66 2.66
C ILE A 185 2.98 26.06 3.08
N TRP A 186 2.13 25.10 3.44
CA TRP A 186 0.78 25.41 3.90
C TRP A 186 0.77 26.24 5.19
N LEU A 187 1.66 25.94 6.14
CA LEU A 187 1.77 26.68 7.40
C LEU A 187 2.05 28.17 7.17
N PHE A 188 2.93 28.51 6.22
CA PHE A 188 3.31 29.91 5.94
C PHE A 188 2.43 30.60 4.89
N PHE A 189 1.93 29.87 3.89
CA PHE A 189 1.28 30.43 2.70
C PHE A 189 -0.15 29.93 2.47
N GLY A 190 -0.66 29.01 3.29
CA GLY A 190 -1.99 28.39 3.11
C GLY A 190 -3.13 29.40 3.20
N GLU A 191 -3.09 30.32 4.15
CA GLU A 191 -4.10 31.39 4.28
C GLU A 191 -4.15 32.33 3.07
N PRO A 192 -3.03 32.92 2.62
CA PRO A 192 -2.98 33.69 1.37
C PRO A 192 -3.48 32.91 0.15
N LEU A 193 -3.10 31.63 0.01
CA LEU A 193 -3.52 30.76 -1.09
C LEU A 193 -5.04 30.56 -1.12
N VAL A 194 -5.64 30.26 0.03
CA VAL A 194 -7.09 30.07 0.13
C VAL A 194 -7.83 31.37 -0.19
N ARG A 195 -7.36 32.51 0.34
CA ARG A 195 -7.97 33.82 0.05
C ARG A 195 -7.89 34.15 -1.43
N TRP A 196 -6.72 33.98 -2.05
CA TRP A 196 -6.53 34.18 -3.48
C TRP A 196 -7.50 33.34 -4.31
N TYR A 197 -7.63 32.04 -3.98
CA TYR A 197 -8.55 31.14 -4.66
C TYR A 197 -10.02 31.55 -4.48
N THR A 198 -10.43 31.95 -3.27
CA THR A 198 -11.82 32.39 -3.03
C THR A 198 -12.15 33.71 -3.73
N THR A 199 -11.19 34.62 -3.85
CA THR A 199 -11.38 35.87 -4.61
C THR A 199 -11.51 35.60 -6.11
N LEU A 200 -10.82 34.58 -6.63
CA LEU A 200 -10.92 34.19 -8.04
C LEU A 200 -12.27 33.52 -8.38
N LEU A 201 -12.83 32.79 -7.41
CA LEU A 201 -14.11 32.08 -7.57
C LEU A 201 -15.34 32.95 -7.31
N ASN A 202 -15.18 34.04 -6.56
CA ASN A 202 -16.26 34.98 -6.26
C ASN A 202 -15.93 36.30 -6.98
N PRO A 203 -16.22 36.39 -8.29
CA PRO A 203 -15.96 37.61 -9.07
C PRO A 203 -16.81 38.80 -8.60
#